data_AF-A0AAE8ZZU5-F1
#
_entry.id   AF-A0AAE8ZZU5-F1
#
_cell.length_a   1.000
_cell.length_b   1.000
_cell.length_c   1.000
_cell.angle_alpha   90.00
_cell.angle_beta   90.00
_cell.angle_gamma   90.00
#
_symmetry.space_group_name_H-M   'P 1'
#
loop_
_entity.id
_entity.type
_entity.pdbx_description
1 polymer ?
#
loop_
_entity_poly.entity_id
_entity_poly.type
_entity_poly.pdbx_seq_one_letter_code
_entity_poly.pdbx_strand_id
1 'polypeptide(L)'
;MNSTNETDLLVQPAVSSQSQRIVVTMVIFLISLTGLIGNLSVFMFATTLKTLQNSFGRLSASQSFAEVILCAVFMCFYCPMVLLDIPSFKLASAHAGLILLFCYDVCIFSHLFIAVNRLCAISFPIEYSNIFNERNTRVLIGLAYAIPCFTSIYMHLANNCLLPYVDFGWYFGVNTSADCDVIRFYIDFCKDFGVVALIAIVDVMTIIMIKVTAPGMRI
;
A
#
# COMPACT_ATOMS: atom_id res chain seq x y z
N MET A 1 -9.21 57.75 17.30
CA MET A 1 -9.88 57.63 15.99
C MET A 1 -8.80 57.29 14.98
N ASN A 2 -8.61 55.99 14.77
CA ASN A 2 -8.96 55.24 13.54
C ASN A 2 -7.86 55.38 12.47
N SER A 3 -7.32 54.34 11.86
CA SER A 3 -7.56 52.89 11.93
C SER A 3 -6.43 52.21 11.15
N THR A 4 -5.97 51.09 11.70
CA THR A 4 -5.14 50.04 11.09
C THR A 4 -5.65 49.66 9.70
N ASN A 5 -4.77 49.68 8.70
CA ASN A 5 -4.94 48.91 7.45
C ASN A 5 -3.78 47.90 7.36
N GLU A 6 -3.85 46.89 8.21
CA GLU A 6 -3.29 45.57 7.91
C GLU A 6 -4.15 44.99 6.78
N THR A 7 -3.75 45.24 5.53
CA THR A 7 -4.21 44.40 4.42
C THR A 7 -3.59 43.04 4.62
N ASP A 8 -4.36 42.19 5.29
CA ASP A 8 -4.29 40.74 5.29
C ASP A 8 -3.60 40.21 4.03
N LEU A 9 -2.40 39.70 4.23
CA LEU A 9 -1.70 38.84 3.30
C LEU A 9 -2.42 37.48 3.30
N LEU A 10 -3.66 37.45 2.81
CA LEU A 10 -4.29 36.20 2.41
C LEU A 10 -3.48 35.68 1.23
N VAL A 11 -2.52 34.80 1.53
CA VAL A 11 -1.99 33.83 0.58
C VAL A 11 -3.20 33.13 -0.01
N GLN A 12 -3.70 33.62 -1.14
CA GLN A 12 -4.69 32.87 -1.90
C GLN A 12 -4.01 31.54 -2.25
N PRO A 13 -4.57 30.40 -1.82
CA PRO A 13 -4.03 29.10 -2.22
C PRO A 13 -3.96 29.11 -3.74
N ALA A 14 -2.75 28.96 -4.29
CA ALA A 14 -2.50 29.04 -5.72
C ALA A 14 -3.55 28.19 -6.45
N VAL A 15 -4.39 28.84 -7.27
CA VAL A 15 -5.36 28.13 -8.10
C VAL A 15 -4.55 27.18 -8.98
N SER A 16 -4.60 25.90 -8.63
CA SER A 16 -3.86 24.85 -9.31
C SER A 16 -4.28 24.84 -10.78
N SER A 17 -3.33 25.04 -11.70
CA SER A 17 -3.65 25.18 -13.12
C SER A 17 -4.27 23.89 -13.69
N GLN A 18 -5.25 24.02 -14.59
CA GLN A 18 -5.87 22.88 -15.28
C GLN A 18 -4.83 21.95 -15.94
N SER A 19 -3.72 22.52 -16.42
CA SER A 19 -2.58 21.79 -16.97
C SER A 19 -1.92 20.85 -15.95
N GLN A 20 -1.70 21.30 -14.72
CA GLN A 20 -1.14 20.45 -13.65
C GLN A 20 -2.05 19.27 -13.34
N ARG A 21 -3.38 19.48 -13.29
CA ARG A 21 -4.36 18.41 -13.05
C ARG A 21 -4.30 17.32 -14.13
N ILE A 22 -4.17 17.73 -15.40
CA ILE A 22 -4.05 16.80 -16.53
C ILE A 22 -2.74 16.01 -16.42
N VAL A 23 -1.61 16.66 -16.12
CA VAL A 23 -0.32 15.99 -15.99
C VAL A 23 -0.34 14.97 -14.86
N VAL A 24 -0.82 15.34 -13.67
CA VAL A 24 -0.92 14.44 -12.50
C VAL A 24 -1.75 13.21 -12.84
N THR A 25 -2.93 13.42 -13.43
CA THR A 25 -3.81 12.32 -13.87
C THR A 25 -3.12 11.42 -14.88
N MET A 26 -2.46 11.97 -15.90
CA MET A 26 -1.78 11.17 -16.92
C MET A 26 -0.64 10.33 -16.33
N VAL A 27 0.15 10.90 -15.42
CA VAL A 27 1.22 10.18 -14.73
C VAL A 27 0.64 9.02 -13.91
N ILE A 28 -0.39 9.30 -13.10
CA ILE A 28 -1.03 8.26 -12.27
C ILE A 28 -1.67 7.19 -13.14
N PHE A 29 -2.28 7.56 -14.27
CA PHE A 29 -2.86 6.61 -15.22
C PHE A 29 -1.80 5.67 -15.79
N LEU A 30 -0.65 6.20 -16.24
CA LEU A 30 0.44 5.39 -16.79
C LEU A 30 1.03 4.44 -15.73
N ILE A 31 1.29 4.94 -14.52
CA ILE A 31 1.78 4.12 -13.41
C ILE A 31 0.78 3.00 -13.09
N SER A 32 -0.51 3.33 -12.97
CA SER A 32 -1.55 2.35 -12.65
C SER A 32 -1.72 1.31 -13.76
N LEU A 33 -1.64 1.71 -15.03
CA LEU A 33 -1.72 0.80 -16.16
C LEU A 33 -0.55 -0.18 -16.18
N THR A 34 0.67 0.30 -16.01
CA THR A 34 1.86 -0.55 -15.93
C THR A 34 1.80 -1.48 -14.71
N GLY A 35 1.40 -0.94 -13.56
CA GLY A 35 1.21 -1.71 -12.32
C GLY A 35 0.15 -2.80 -12.46
N LEU A 36 -0.97 -2.51 -13.13
CA LEU A 36 -2.04 -3.47 -13.39
C LEU A 36 -1.55 -4.63 -14.25
N ILE A 37 -0.90 -4.34 -15.37
CA ILE A 37 -0.38 -5.37 -16.29
C ILE A 37 0.71 -6.20 -15.60
N GLY A 38 1.64 -5.55 -14.90
CA GLY A 38 2.75 -6.20 -14.21
C GLY A 38 2.26 -7.14 -13.10
N ASN A 39 1.42 -6.64 -12.20
CA ASN A 39 0.93 -7.44 -11.08
C ASN A 39 -0.05 -8.53 -11.54
N LEU A 40 -0.85 -8.30 -12.57
CA LEU A 40 -1.68 -9.35 -13.15
C LEU A 40 -0.82 -10.47 -13.72
N SER A 41 0.28 -10.13 -14.41
CA SER A 41 1.23 -11.11 -14.92
C SER A 41 1.84 -11.94 -13.79
N VAL A 42 2.32 -11.30 -12.72
CA VAL A 42 2.88 -12.00 -11.54
C VAL A 42 1.84 -12.91 -10.91
N PHE A 43 0.60 -12.44 -10.74
CA PHE A 43 -0.50 -13.25 -10.21
C PHE A 43 -0.76 -14.49 -11.06
N MET A 44 -0.83 -14.34 -12.38
CA MET A 44 -1.04 -15.45 -13.31
C MET A 44 0.11 -16.46 -13.26
N PHE A 45 1.37 -16.00 -13.26
CA PHE A 45 2.52 -16.90 -13.17
C PHE A 45 2.58 -17.64 -11.84
N ALA A 46 2.38 -16.94 -10.73
CA ALA A 46 2.45 -17.52 -9.39
C ALA A 46 1.34 -18.55 -9.11
N THR A 47 0.19 -18.41 -9.77
CA THR A 47 -0.94 -19.36 -9.63
C THR A 47 -0.88 -20.52 -10.61
N THR A 48 -0.32 -20.31 -11.81
CA THR A 48 -0.32 -21.30 -12.90
C THR A 48 0.93 -22.18 -12.92
N LEU A 49 2.11 -21.63 -12.58
CA LEU A 49 3.36 -22.39 -12.62
C LEU A 49 3.49 -23.28 -11.39
N LYS A 50 3.49 -24.61 -11.61
CA LYS A 50 3.65 -25.61 -10.53
C LYS A 50 4.92 -25.38 -9.70
N THR A 51 6.00 -24.90 -10.31
CA THR A 51 7.26 -24.58 -9.62
C THR A 51 7.13 -23.41 -8.64
N LEU A 52 6.15 -22.52 -8.82
CA LEU A 52 5.86 -21.39 -7.95
C LEU A 52 4.74 -21.68 -6.93
N GLN A 53 4.13 -22.87 -6.93
CA GLN A 53 3.11 -23.25 -5.95
C GLN A 53 3.68 -23.56 -4.55
N ASN A 54 4.84 -23.02 -4.23
CA ASN A 54 5.45 -23.05 -2.91
C ASN A 54 4.96 -21.86 -2.06
N SER A 55 5.44 -21.77 -0.81
CA SER A 55 5.06 -20.71 0.12
C SER A 55 5.35 -19.30 -0.40
N PHE A 56 6.48 -19.12 -1.09
CA PHE A 56 6.86 -17.85 -1.71
C PHE A 56 5.87 -17.43 -2.80
N GLY A 57 5.57 -18.30 -3.77
CA GLY A 57 4.67 -17.92 -4.85
C GLY A 57 3.23 -17.73 -4.39
N ARG A 58 2.75 -18.45 -3.36
CA ARG A 58 1.43 -18.20 -2.75
C ARG A 58 1.34 -16.83 -2.09
N LEU A 59 2.38 -16.42 -1.33
CA LEU A 59 2.46 -15.08 -0.75
C LEU A 59 2.55 -14.00 -1.85
N SER A 60 3.40 -14.22 -2.86
CA SER A 60 3.57 -13.29 -3.99
C SER A 60 2.29 -13.12 -4.79
N ALA A 61 1.53 -14.21 -5.03
CA ALA A 61 0.23 -14.13 -5.69
C ALA A 61 -0.75 -13.28 -4.88
N SER A 62 -0.80 -13.48 -3.56
CA SER A 62 -1.69 -12.70 -2.69
C SER A 62 -1.36 -11.20 -2.73
N GLN A 63 -0.08 -10.85 -2.65
CA GLN A 63 0.36 -9.46 -2.74
C GLN A 63 0.00 -8.84 -4.10
N SER A 64 0.33 -9.51 -5.21
CA SER A 64 0.04 -8.99 -6.54
C SER A 64 -1.46 -8.85 -6.81
N PHE A 65 -2.30 -9.69 -6.20
CA PHE A 65 -3.75 -9.51 -6.26
C PHE A 65 -4.21 -8.20 -5.60
N ALA A 66 -3.67 -7.85 -4.43
CA ALA A 66 -3.97 -6.57 -3.76
C ALA A 66 -3.49 -5.36 -4.59
N GLU A 67 -2.29 -5.44 -5.18
CA GLU A 67 -1.76 -4.41 -6.09
C GLU A 67 -2.61 -4.23 -7.36
N VAL A 68 -3.16 -5.33 -7.92
CA VAL A 68 -4.10 -5.26 -9.05
C VAL A 68 -5.34 -4.46 -8.68
N ILE A 69 -5.91 -4.68 -7.50
CA ILE A 69 -7.07 -3.92 -7.02
C ILE A 69 -6.70 -2.45 -6.83
N LEU A 70 -5.56 -2.17 -6.18
CA LEU A 70 -5.05 -0.80 -5.97
C LEU A 70 -4.91 -0.05 -7.31
N CYS A 71 -4.24 -0.65 -8.28
CA CYS A 71 -4.05 -0.09 -9.62
C CYS A 71 -5.38 0.09 -10.37
N ALA A 72 -6.30 -0.86 -10.25
CA ALA A 72 -7.62 -0.77 -10.87
C ALA A 72 -8.45 0.39 -10.29
N VAL A 73 -8.39 0.63 -8.98
CA VAL A 73 -9.07 1.78 -8.35
C VAL A 73 -8.45 3.09 -8.83
N PHE A 74 -7.12 3.20 -8.89
CA PHE A 74 -6.49 4.41 -9.42
C PHE A 74 -6.84 4.67 -10.89
N MET A 75 -6.83 3.63 -11.73
CA MET A 75 -7.09 3.75 -13.15
C MET A 75 -8.58 4.01 -13.47
N CYS A 76 -9.49 3.25 -12.86
CA CYS A 76 -10.91 3.26 -13.22
C CYS A 76 -11.76 4.20 -12.36
N PHE A 77 -11.29 4.61 -11.18
CA PHE A 77 -12.03 5.50 -10.29
C PHE A 77 -11.34 6.86 -10.14
N TYR A 78 -10.09 6.88 -9.68
CA TYR A 78 -9.39 8.13 -9.39
C TYR A 78 -9.12 8.96 -10.66
N CYS A 79 -8.52 8.36 -11.70
CA CYS A 79 -8.19 9.09 -12.93
C CYS A 79 -9.42 9.77 -13.59
N PRO A 80 -10.54 9.08 -13.82
CA PRO A 80 -11.72 9.74 -14.39
C PRO A 80 -12.33 10.77 -13.44
N MET A 81 -12.33 10.52 -12.12
CA MET A 81 -12.82 11.49 -11.13
C MET A 81 -12.05 12.82 -11.22
N VAL A 82 -10.72 12.78 -11.27
CA VAL A 82 -9.87 13.98 -11.30
C VAL A 82 -9.91 14.67 -12.66
N LEU A 83 -9.93 13.91 -13.76
CA LEU A 83 -9.91 14.47 -15.12
C LEU A 83 -11.23 15.17 -15.47
N LEU A 84 -12.34 14.49 -15.21
CA LEU A 84 -13.70 14.90 -15.59
C LEU A 84 -14.43 15.66 -14.48
N ASP A 85 -13.81 15.79 -13.31
CA ASP A 85 -14.35 16.55 -12.17
C ASP A 85 -15.73 16.05 -11.69
N ILE A 86 -15.92 14.73 -11.65
CA ILE A 86 -17.24 14.10 -11.42
C ILE A 86 -17.64 14.20 -9.93
N PRO A 87 -18.71 14.95 -9.57
CA PRO A 87 -19.09 15.18 -8.18
C PRO A 87 -19.53 13.90 -7.46
N SER A 88 -20.23 12.99 -8.15
CA SER A 88 -20.66 11.71 -7.57
C SER A 88 -19.48 10.83 -7.17
N PHE A 89 -18.39 10.86 -7.94
CA PHE A 89 -17.18 10.08 -7.62
C PHE A 89 -16.45 10.72 -6.44
N LYS A 90 -16.41 12.05 -6.34
CA LYS A 90 -15.85 12.74 -5.16
C LYS A 90 -16.63 12.39 -3.89
N LEU A 91 -17.96 12.28 -3.95
CA LEU A 91 -18.74 11.84 -2.78
C LEU A 91 -18.44 10.38 -2.40
N ALA A 92 -18.27 9.51 -3.39
CA ALA A 92 -17.90 8.11 -3.17
C ALA A 92 -16.41 7.90 -2.83
N SER A 93 -15.57 8.94 -2.99
CA SER A 93 -14.11 8.84 -2.87
C SER A 93 -13.65 8.37 -1.49
N ALA A 94 -14.42 8.69 -0.45
CA ALA A 94 -14.16 8.27 0.92
C ALA A 94 -14.12 6.73 1.06
N HIS A 95 -14.97 6.02 0.32
CA HIS A 95 -15.01 4.55 0.30
C HIS A 95 -13.89 3.98 -0.58
N ALA A 96 -13.61 4.62 -1.72
CA ALA A 96 -12.48 4.23 -2.56
C ALA A 96 -11.14 4.39 -1.83
N GLY A 97 -10.97 5.46 -1.05
CA GLY A 97 -9.80 5.69 -0.21
C GLY A 97 -9.62 4.62 0.86
N LEU A 98 -10.71 4.12 1.46
CA LEU A 98 -10.65 3.00 2.41
C LEU A 98 -10.19 1.70 1.74
N ILE A 99 -10.69 1.40 0.53
CA ILE A 99 -10.25 0.25 -0.26
C ILE A 99 -8.76 0.37 -0.60
N LEU A 100 -8.31 1.55 -1.02
CA LEU A 100 -6.91 1.80 -1.33
C LEU A 100 -6.02 1.57 -0.11
N LEU A 101 -6.40 2.12 1.05
CA LEU A 101 -5.66 1.96 2.30
C LEU A 101 -5.57 0.49 2.71
N PHE A 102 -6.70 -0.24 2.65
CA PHE A 102 -6.75 -1.66 2.94
C PHE A 102 -5.80 -2.47 2.03
N CYS A 103 -5.86 -2.25 0.72
CA CYS A 103 -5.00 -2.94 -0.23
C CYS A 103 -3.52 -2.61 -0.02
N TYR A 104 -3.19 -1.35 0.25
CA TYR A 104 -1.82 -0.92 0.55
C TYR A 104 -1.25 -1.62 1.78
N ASP A 105 -2.02 -1.65 2.87
CA ASP A 105 -1.64 -2.33 4.10
C ASP A 105 -1.42 -3.83 3.89
N VAL A 106 -2.32 -4.49 3.15
CA VAL A 106 -2.17 -5.90 2.76
C VAL A 106 -0.86 -6.12 2.01
N CYS A 107 -0.50 -5.22 1.10
CA CYS A 107 0.76 -5.29 0.36
C CYS A 107 1.97 -5.20 1.30
N ILE A 108 1.98 -4.25 2.23
CA ILE A 108 3.09 -4.06 3.18
C ILE A 108 3.27 -5.29 4.08
N PHE A 109 2.20 -5.81 4.68
CA PHE A 109 2.29 -7.00 5.52
C PHE A 109 2.69 -8.24 4.72
N SER A 110 2.17 -8.38 3.49
CA SER A 110 2.58 -9.47 2.59
C SER A 110 4.07 -9.37 2.26
N HIS A 111 4.58 -8.16 2.02
CA HIS A 111 6.00 -7.92 1.76
C HIS A 111 6.88 -8.34 2.95
N LEU A 112 6.48 -8.00 4.18
CA LEU A 112 7.17 -8.45 5.39
C LEU A 112 7.24 -9.98 5.47
N PHE A 113 6.12 -10.67 5.24
CA PHE A 113 6.10 -12.13 5.28
C PHE A 113 6.93 -12.76 4.16
N ILE A 114 6.98 -12.16 2.97
CA ILE A 114 7.86 -12.59 1.88
C ILE A 114 9.33 -12.42 2.27
N ALA A 115 9.70 -11.29 2.88
CA ALA A 115 11.07 -11.04 3.35
C ALA A 115 11.49 -12.07 4.41
N VAL A 116 10.62 -12.33 5.40
CA VAL A 116 10.89 -13.36 6.43
C VAL A 116 10.97 -14.76 5.81
N ASN A 117 10.07 -15.09 4.87
CA ASN A 117 10.12 -16.36 4.15
C ASN A 117 11.47 -16.54 3.45
N ARG A 118 12.00 -15.50 2.78
CA ARG A 118 13.31 -15.54 2.12
C ARG A 118 14.44 -15.72 3.13
N LEU A 119 14.43 -14.96 4.24
CA LEU A 119 15.43 -15.09 5.30
C LEU A 119 15.46 -16.52 5.85
N CYS A 120 14.31 -17.11 6.16
CA CYS A 120 14.21 -18.46 6.70
C CYS A 120 14.67 -19.52 5.68
N ALA A 121 14.30 -19.37 4.40
CA ALA A 121 14.74 -20.29 3.35
C ALA A 121 16.27 -20.34 3.21
N ILE A 122 16.95 -19.21 3.41
CA ILE A 122 18.41 -19.10 3.28
C ILE A 122 19.13 -19.47 4.58
N SER A 123 18.62 -19.02 5.73
CA SER A 123 19.30 -19.19 7.02
C SER A 123 19.09 -20.58 7.61
N PHE A 124 17.93 -21.21 7.36
CA PHE A 124 17.52 -22.48 7.96
C PHE A 124 16.87 -23.42 6.93
N PRO A 125 17.60 -23.87 5.90
CA PRO A 125 17.03 -24.65 4.79
C PRO A 125 16.42 -25.99 5.24
N ILE A 126 16.94 -26.60 6.31
CA ILE A 126 16.45 -27.89 6.84
C ILE A 126 15.10 -27.71 7.56
N GLU A 127 14.96 -26.66 8.36
CA GLU A 127 13.74 -26.37 9.14
C GLU A 127 12.70 -25.56 8.34
N TYR A 128 13.07 -25.01 7.19
CA TYR A 128 12.18 -24.18 6.37
C TYR A 128 10.88 -24.91 6.00
N SER A 129 10.94 -26.20 5.68
CA SER A 129 9.76 -27.01 5.35
C SER A 129 8.80 -27.19 6.54
N ASN A 130 9.30 -27.14 7.78
CA ASN A 130 8.50 -27.17 8.99
C ASN A 130 7.86 -25.80 9.29
N ILE A 131 8.64 -24.72 9.13
CA ILE A 131 8.21 -23.35 9.41
C ILE A 131 7.22 -22.84 8.36
N PHE A 132 7.55 -22.98 7.07
CA PHE A 132 6.77 -22.49 5.93
C PHE A 132 6.10 -23.63 5.15
N ASN A 133 5.34 -24.46 5.86
CA ASN A 133 4.44 -25.42 5.23
C ASN A 133 3.18 -24.73 4.66
N GLU A 134 2.41 -25.46 3.85
CA GLU A 134 1.20 -24.92 3.20
C GLU A 134 0.15 -24.33 4.15
N ARG A 135 0.00 -24.92 5.34
CA ARG A 135 -0.98 -24.49 6.34
C ARG A 135 -0.52 -23.19 6.98
N ASN A 136 0.75 -23.11 7.40
CA ASN A 136 1.33 -21.94 8.00
C ASN A 136 1.34 -20.76 7.01
N THR A 137 1.66 -21.00 5.74
CA THR A 137 1.58 -19.96 4.70
C THR A 137 0.17 -19.45 4.50
N ARG A 138 -0.85 -20.32 4.55
CA ARG A 138 -2.25 -19.87 4.48
C ARG A 138 -2.65 -19.03 5.70
N VAL A 139 -2.14 -19.38 6.89
CA VAL A 139 -2.34 -18.57 8.11
C VAL A 139 -1.65 -17.21 7.97
N LEU A 140 -0.42 -17.16 7.47
CA LEU A 140 0.32 -15.91 7.21
C LEU A 140 -0.41 -14.99 6.23
N ILE A 141 -0.93 -15.54 5.12
CA ILE A 141 -1.79 -14.78 4.20
C ILE A 141 -3.04 -14.29 4.92
N GLY A 142 -3.70 -15.14 5.71
CA GLY A 142 -4.85 -14.74 6.52
C GLY A 142 -4.53 -13.58 7.47
N LEU A 143 -3.38 -13.61 8.14
CA LEU A 143 -2.92 -12.53 9.03
C LEU A 143 -2.61 -11.24 8.25
N ALA A 144 -2.02 -11.35 7.06
CA ALA A 144 -1.74 -10.21 6.18
C ALA A 144 -3.01 -9.45 5.77
N TYR A 145 -4.18 -10.12 5.78
CA TYR A 145 -5.47 -9.50 5.49
C TYR A 145 -6.23 -9.13 6.77
N ALA A 146 -6.12 -9.93 7.83
CA ALA A 146 -6.83 -9.70 9.08
C ALA A 146 -6.35 -8.43 9.81
N ILE A 147 -5.04 -8.18 9.85
CA ILE A 147 -4.47 -7.00 10.53
C ILE A 147 -4.94 -5.70 9.83
N PRO A 148 -4.82 -5.56 8.49
CA PRO A 148 -5.38 -4.41 7.78
C PRO A 148 -6.89 -4.31 7.90
N CYS A 149 -7.62 -5.44 7.80
CA CYS A 149 -9.07 -5.45 7.91
C CYS A 149 -9.54 -4.88 9.25
N PHE A 150 -8.91 -5.31 10.35
CA PHE A 150 -9.19 -4.77 11.68
C PHE A 150 -8.91 -3.26 11.75
N THR A 151 -7.78 -2.82 11.18
CA THR A 151 -7.37 -1.41 11.17
C THR A 151 -8.33 -0.55 10.35
N SER A 152 -8.72 -1.00 9.15
CA SER A 152 -9.69 -0.33 8.29
C SER A 152 -11.09 -0.27 8.93
N ILE A 153 -11.55 -1.35 9.57
CA ILE A 153 -12.82 -1.36 10.32
C ILE A 153 -12.77 -0.38 11.49
N TYR A 154 -11.67 -0.35 12.24
CA TYR A 154 -11.49 0.57 13.36
C TYR A 154 -11.57 2.03 12.89
N MET A 155 -10.88 2.39 11.81
CA MET A 155 -10.94 3.74 11.23
C MET A 155 -12.35 4.09 10.74
N HIS A 156 -13.06 3.14 10.13
CA HIS A 156 -14.40 3.35 9.60
C HIS A 156 -15.48 3.46 10.69
N LEU A 157 -15.51 2.53 11.65
CA LEU A 157 -16.62 2.37 12.60
C LEU A 157 -16.46 3.21 13.87
N ALA A 158 -15.22 3.42 14.35
CA ALA A 158 -15.02 4.08 15.64
C ALA A 158 -15.08 5.61 15.54
N ASN A 159 -14.62 6.21 14.44
CA ASN A 159 -14.41 7.66 14.36
C ASN A 159 -14.84 8.31 13.02
N ASN A 160 -15.47 7.58 12.09
CA ASN A 160 -15.79 8.07 10.74
C ASN A 160 -14.58 8.74 10.05
N CYS A 161 -13.36 8.22 10.29
CA CYS A 161 -12.14 8.72 9.69
C CYS A 161 -11.95 8.05 8.32
N LEU A 162 -12.71 8.52 7.33
CA LEU A 162 -12.50 8.10 5.94
C LEU A 162 -11.37 8.91 5.29
N LEU A 163 -10.89 8.42 4.14
CA LEU A 163 -9.96 9.13 3.25
C LEU A 163 -10.72 9.74 2.06
N PRO A 164 -11.45 10.87 2.22
CA PRO A 164 -12.04 11.57 1.09
C PRO A 164 -10.98 12.18 0.16
N TYR A 165 -11.39 12.41 -1.08
CA TYR A 165 -10.61 13.16 -2.04
C TYR A 165 -10.56 14.65 -1.69
N VAL A 166 -9.37 15.24 -1.78
CA VAL A 166 -9.08 16.66 -1.52
C VAL A 166 -8.78 17.37 -2.83
N ASP A 167 -9.67 18.30 -3.21
CA ASP A 167 -9.58 19.05 -4.46
C ASP A 167 -8.34 19.95 -4.59
N PHE A 168 -7.86 20.50 -3.47
CA PHE A 168 -6.73 21.45 -3.47
C PHE A 168 -5.41 20.84 -3.95
N GLY A 169 -5.20 19.53 -3.74
CA GLY A 169 -3.94 18.85 -4.10
C GLY A 169 -4.11 17.58 -4.92
N TRP A 170 -5.34 17.24 -5.32
CA TRP A 170 -5.67 16.01 -6.04
C TRP A 170 -5.11 14.76 -5.33
N TYR A 171 -5.47 14.56 -4.06
CA TYR A 171 -5.03 13.39 -3.29
C TYR A 171 -6.14 12.90 -2.36
N PHE A 172 -6.00 11.69 -1.83
CA PHE A 172 -6.85 11.18 -0.78
C PHE A 172 -6.31 11.64 0.59
N GLY A 173 -7.06 12.46 1.30
CA GLY A 173 -6.70 13.00 2.60
C GLY A 173 -7.65 12.50 3.69
N VAL A 174 -7.17 12.40 4.92
CA VAL A 174 -8.02 12.05 6.08
C VAL A 174 -8.88 13.26 6.47
N ASN A 175 -10.11 13.00 6.91
CA ASN A 175 -11.01 14.03 7.41
C ASN A 175 -10.39 14.79 8.62
N THR A 176 -10.54 16.12 8.66
CA THR A 176 -9.87 17.00 9.63
C THR A 176 -10.63 17.06 10.96
N SER A 177 -10.51 16.00 11.77
CA SER A 177 -10.89 16.00 13.19
C SER A 177 -9.66 15.69 14.04
N ALA A 178 -9.55 16.29 15.23
CA ALA A 178 -8.42 16.09 16.13
C ALA A 178 -8.19 14.60 16.46
N ASP A 179 -9.27 13.83 16.59
CA ASP A 179 -9.19 12.39 16.85
C ASP A 179 -8.69 11.60 15.62
N CYS A 180 -9.07 12.01 14.41
CA CYS A 180 -8.62 11.38 13.17
C CYS A 180 -7.13 11.65 12.88
N ASP A 181 -6.61 12.82 13.27
CA ASP A 181 -5.19 13.15 13.10
C ASP A 181 -4.30 12.28 14.00
N VAL A 182 -4.73 12.02 15.24
CA VAL A 182 -4.02 11.11 16.15
C VAL A 182 -4.02 9.69 15.58
N ILE A 183 -5.16 9.20 15.11
CA ILE A 183 -5.27 7.86 14.51
C ILE A 183 -4.38 7.76 13.27
N ARG A 184 -4.42 8.75 12.37
CA ARG A 184 -3.57 8.79 11.19
C ARG A 184 -2.09 8.73 11.55
N PHE A 185 -1.65 9.46 12.57
CA PHE A 185 -0.24 9.44 12.94
C PHE A 185 0.19 8.10 13.54
N TYR A 186 -0.54 7.60 14.54
CA TYR A 186 -0.11 6.42 15.29
C TYR A 186 -0.48 5.09 14.63
N ILE A 187 -1.69 4.98 14.09
CA ILE A 187 -2.21 3.73 13.54
C ILE A 187 -1.79 3.53 12.09
N ASP A 188 -1.68 4.60 11.31
CA ASP A 188 -1.30 4.53 9.90
C ASP A 188 0.22 4.74 9.73
N PHE A 189 0.67 5.96 10.00
CA PHE A 189 2.06 6.36 9.72
C PHE A 189 3.10 5.59 10.56
N CYS A 190 2.96 5.52 11.89
CA CYS A 190 3.90 4.80 12.73
C CYS A 190 3.91 3.28 12.47
N LYS A 191 2.74 2.69 12.18
CA LYS A 191 2.61 1.29 11.79
C LYS A 191 3.39 1.03 10.52
N ASP A 192 3.10 1.76 9.44
CA ASP A 192 3.72 1.52 8.14
C ASP A 192 5.21 1.77 8.16
N PHE A 193 5.63 2.86 8.80
CA PHE A 193 7.04 3.13 9.00
C PHE A 193 7.73 1.99 9.78
N GLY A 194 7.10 1.50 10.84
CA GLY A 194 7.61 0.37 11.62
C GLY A 194 7.73 -0.91 10.79
N VAL A 195 6.71 -1.24 9.99
CA VAL A 195 6.75 -2.44 9.15
C VAL A 195 7.80 -2.32 8.05
N VAL A 196 7.91 -1.16 7.39
CA VAL A 196 8.95 -0.91 6.38
C VAL A 196 10.36 -0.99 6.99
N ALA A 197 10.56 -0.46 8.20
CA ALA A 197 11.82 -0.61 8.91
C ALA A 197 12.15 -2.08 9.21
N LEU A 198 11.16 -2.88 9.62
CA LEU A 198 11.33 -4.32 9.82
C LEU A 198 11.67 -5.05 8.52
N ILE A 199 11.00 -4.72 7.40
CA ILE A 199 11.32 -5.26 6.08
C ILE A 199 12.79 -4.99 5.76
N ALA A 200 13.23 -3.73 5.89
CA ALA A 200 14.62 -3.36 5.62
C ALA A 200 15.62 -4.13 6.48
N ILE A 201 15.33 -4.32 7.78
CA ILE A 201 16.18 -5.11 8.67
C ILE A 201 16.25 -6.57 8.20
N VAL A 202 15.10 -7.19 7.89
CA VAL A 202 15.03 -8.60 7.45
C VAL A 202 15.75 -8.80 6.11
N ASP A 203 15.60 -7.88 5.16
CA ASP A 203 16.29 -7.95 3.87
C ASP A 203 17.81 -7.79 4.04
N VAL A 204 18.27 -6.87 4.90
CA VAL A 204 19.70 -6.73 5.22
C VAL A 204 20.25 -8.01 5.85
N MET A 205 19.54 -8.60 6.81
CA MET A 205 19.93 -9.88 7.40
C MET A 205 20.01 -10.99 6.34
N THR A 206 19.05 -11.01 5.40
CA THR A 206 19.04 -11.96 4.29
C THR A 206 20.30 -11.81 3.44
N ILE A 207 20.68 -10.59 3.09
CA ILE A 207 21.90 -10.31 2.31
C ILE A 207 23.17 -10.76 3.06
N ILE A 208 23.25 -10.49 4.36
CA ILE A 208 24.38 -10.92 5.20
C ILE A 208 24.47 -12.45 5.19
N MET A 209 23.36 -13.14 5.41
CA MET A 209 23.31 -14.60 5.44
C MET A 209 23.69 -15.22 4.09
N ILE A 210 23.25 -14.63 2.97
CA ILE A 210 23.71 -15.06 1.63
C ILE A 210 25.23 -15.00 1.53
N LYS A 211 25.86 -13.90 1.99
CA LYS A 211 27.32 -13.73 1.95
C LYS A 211 28.07 -14.68 2.88
N VAL A 212 27.48 -15.06 4.01
CA VAL A 212 28.06 -16.00 4.98
C VAL A 212 27.94 -17.45 4.51
N THR A 213 26.89 -17.79 3.76
CA THR A 213 26.69 -19.14 3.21
C THR A 213 27.43 -19.34 1.87
N ALA A 214 27.65 -18.27 1.09
CA ALA A 214 28.41 -18.30 -0.16
C ALA A 214 29.94 -18.58 -0.11
N PRO A 215 30.72 -18.42 0.99
CA PRO A 215 32.17 -18.61 0.98
C PRO A 215 32.60 -20.07 0.77
N GLY A 216 31.65 -21.03 0.77
CA GLY A 216 31.89 -22.44 0.47
C GLY A 216 31.83 -22.81 -1.02
N MET A 217 31.38 -21.91 -1.91
CA MET A 217 31.38 -22.14 -3.36
C MET A 217 32.60 -21.47 -4.01
N ARG A 218 33.80 -21.95 -3.69
CA ARG A 218 34.93 -21.81 -4.61
C ARG A 218 34.80 -22.93 -5.64
N ILE A 219 34.33 -22.57 -6.83
CA ILE A 219 34.41 -23.39 -8.05
C ILE A 219 35.90 -23.56 -8.40
#